data_AF-A0A218Z910-F1
#
_entry.id   AF-A0A218Z910-F1
#
_cell.length_a   1.000
_cell.length_b   1.000
_cell.length_c   1.000
_cell.angle_alpha   90.00
_cell.angle_beta   90.00
_cell.angle_gamma   90.00
#
_symmetry.space_group_name_H-M   'P 1'
#
loop_
_entity.id
_entity.type
_entity.pdbx_description
1 polymer ?
#
loop_
_entity_poly.entity_id
_entity_poly.type
_entity_poly.pdbx_seq_one_letter_code
_entity_poly.pdbx_strand_id
1 'polypeptide(L)'
;MLRSPLWRSARCRIAARTPRASISRPHLPRPAQHPYSTDPLPTYFTNPSVRVLGPTVWALTVASTIYMGCATYESYQDAQQFKSRVHDGPVTYDAIDAAKTSGRLAGSWQRREDASSESPSTLWSGASSAGTTLAAIGALNIAAFGVQRLSPEAFMRFSHVPASARNFTLLTSAFGHGGVLHLAINMYALANFGPPLARSRTFESSGSHLAAFYLSAGLLASLSQHLNTVWPKKSGRGVPSLGASGAIYAVLGAWALSYPDSRIGIILLPGSLPANEALYYIAAFETWGALIGWGINFGHAAHLGGLLAGAAYVQFDGKNRLWKPAKRLAFDQMKRLNVI
;
A
#
# COMPACT_ATOMS: atom_id res chain seq x y z
N MET A 1 21.14 25.10 -50.03
CA MET A 1 21.23 23.71 -49.53
C MET A 1 20.12 23.47 -48.52
N LEU A 2 19.45 22.33 -48.66
CA LEU A 2 18.11 22.02 -48.16
C LEU A 2 17.93 22.13 -46.64
N ARG A 3 16.84 22.80 -46.22
CA ARG A 3 16.19 22.58 -44.93
C ARG A 3 14.84 21.91 -45.18
N SER A 4 14.67 20.69 -44.69
CA SER A 4 13.40 19.97 -44.65
C SER A 4 12.63 20.28 -43.36
N PRO A 5 11.33 20.60 -43.43
CA PRO A 5 10.41 20.39 -42.32
C PRO A 5 9.24 19.50 -42.78
N LEU A 6 9.26 18.23 -42.37
CA LEU A 6 8.03 17.45 -42.29
C LEU A 6 7.28 17.86 -41.02
N TRP A 7 5.97 17.59 -41.01
CA TRP A 7 4.99 17.85 -39.95
C TRP A 7 4.18 19.14 -40.10
N ARG A 8 3.28 19.16 -41.09
CA ARG A 8 2.02 19.92 -41.03
C ARG A 8 0.82 19.06 -41.44
N SER A 9 -0.06 18.88 -40.46
CA SER A 9 -1.52 18.82 -40.55
C SER A 9 -2.18 17.92 -41.61
N ALA A 10 -2.74 16.79 -41.17
CA ALA A 10 -3.89 16.16 -41.83
C ALA A 10 -5.15 16.41 -40.99
N ARG A 11 -6.02 17.30 -41.49
CA ARG A 11 -7.38 17.52 -40.98
C ARG A 11 -8.29 16.40 -41.48
N CYS A 12 -9.07 15.82 -40.57
CA CYS A 12 -10.11 14.84 -40.88
C CYS A 12 -11.24 15.53 -41.68
N ARG A 13 -11.49 15.07 -42.92
CA ARG A 13 -12.64 15.49 -43.74
C ARG A 13 -13.77 14.48 -43.58
N ILE A 14 -14.92 14.96 -43.14
CA ILE A 14 -16.21 14.26 -43.21
C ILE A 14 -16.80 14.52 -44.60
N ALA A 15 -17.08 13.47 -45.36
CA ALA A 15 -17.95 13.43 -46.53
C ALA A 15 -18.46 11.97 -46.66
N ALA A 16 -19.73 11.66 -46.40
CA ALA A 16 -20.95 11.86 -47.20
C ALA A 16 -21.32 10.61 -48.03
N ARG A 17 -22.46 10.02 -47.63
CA ARG A 17 -23.46 9.22 -48.38
C ARG A 17 -22.99 8.00 -49.19
N THR A 18 -23.30 6.81 -48.67
CA THR A 18 -23.44 5.56 -49.44
C THR A 18 -24.85 5.41 -50.03
N PRO A 19 -25.01 4.78 -51.21
CA PRO A 19 -26.29 4.66 -51.91
C PRO A 19 -27.21 3.57 -51.31
N ARG A 20 -28.51 3.83 -51.39
CA ARG A 20 -29.61 3.00 -50.87
C ARG A 20 -29.83 1.78 -51.78
N ALA A 21 -29.47 0.59 -51.32
CA ALA A 21 -29.79 -0.66 -52.01
C ALA A 21 -31.30 -0.97 -51.87
N SER A 22 -31.97 -1.13 -53.01
CA SER A 22 -33.34 -1.65 -53.11
C SER A 22 -33.33 -3.16 -52.84
N ILE A 23 -33.87 -3.59 -51.71
CA ILE A 23 -34.06 -5.02 -51.41
C ILE A 23 -35.47 -5.42 -51.85
N SER A 24 -35.53 -6.28 -52.87
CA SER A 24 -36.73 -7.01 -53.27
C SER A 24 -37.20 -7.90 -52.11
N ARG A 25 -38.48 -7.80 -51.70
CA ARG A 25 -39.05 -8.65 -50.64
C ARG A 25 -39.04 -10.13 -51.09
N PRO A 26 -38.38 -11.05 -50.36
CA PRO A 26 -38.63 -12.46 -50.55
C PRO A 26 -39.98 -12.84 -49.92
N HIS A 27 -40.71 -13.75 -50.58
CA HIS A 27 -41.91 -14.38 -50.03
C HIS A 27 -41.60 -15.00 -48.66
N LEU A 28 -42.38 -14.62 -47.64
CA LEU A 28 -42.34 -15.25 -46.31
C LEU A 28 -42.88 -16.69 -46.42
N PRO A 29 -42.08 -17.73 -46.10
CA PRO A 29 -42.65 -19.05 -45.82
C PRO A 29 -43.46 -18.98 -44.52
N ARG A 30 -44.58 -19.71 -44.47
CA ARG A 30 -45.40 -19.90 -43.25
C ARG A 30 -44.51 -20.30 -42.06
N PRO A 31 -44.84 -19.87 -40.82
CA PRO A 31 -44.05 -20.24 -39.66
C PRO A 31 -44.11 -21.75 -39.46
N ALA A 32 -42.96 -22.41 -39.63
CA ALA A 32 -42.76 -23.74 -39.09
C ALA A 32 -42.86 -23.63 -37.56
N GLN A 33 -43.72 -24.43 -36.96
CA GLN A 33 -43.79 -24.61 -35.51
C GLN A 33 -42.43 -25.13 -35.06
N HIS A 34 -41.57 -24.25 -34.54
CA HIS A 34 -40.33 -24.67 -33.89
C HIS A 34 -40.71 -25.38 -32.58
N PRO A 35 -40.39 -26.68 -32.41
CA PRO A 35 -40.43 -27.28 -31.09
C PRO A 35 -39.41 -26.53 -30.22
N TYR A 36 -39.79 -26.23 -28.98
CA TYR A 36 -38.93 -25.64 -27.96
C TYR A 36 -37.50 -26.20 -28.08
N SER A 37 -36.55 -25.40 -28.56
CA SER A 37 -35.13 -25.69 -28.38
C SER A 37 -34.90 -25.67 -26.88
N THR A 38 -34.59 -26.84 -26.33
CA THR A 38 -34.18 -27.04 -24.94
C THR A 38 -32.67 -26.89 -24.79
N ASP A 39 -31.99 -26.29 -25.79
CA ASP A 39 -30.56 -26.07 -25.72
C ASP A 39 -30.28 -24.98 -24.69
N PRO A 40 -29.58 -25.29 -23.57
CA PRO A 40 -29.17 -24.26 -22.65
C PRO A 40 -28.26 -23.29 -23.40
N LEU A 41 -28.65 -22.00 -23.45
CA LEU A 41 -27.77 -20.94 -23.92
C LEU A 41 -26.43 -21.10 -23.21
N PRO A 42 -25.30 -21.28 -23.94
CA PRO A 42 -24.01 -21.37 -23.28
C PRO A 42 -23.67 -19.98 -22.74
N THR A 43 -23.98 -19.76 -21.46
CA THR A 43 -23.50 -18.61 -20.70
C THR A 43 -22.02 -18.83 -20.42
N TYR A 44 -21.19 -18.57 -21.44
CA TYR A 44 -19.76 -18.42 -21.24
C TYR A 44 -19.51 -17.18 -20.37
N PHE A 45 -19.54 -17.34 -19.04
CA PHE A 45 -18.99 -16.35 -18.12
C PHE A 45 -17.48 -16.30 -18.35
N THR A 46 -17.03 -15.51 -19.33
CA THR A 46 -15.61 -15.24 -19.52
C THR A 46 -15.14 -14.39 -18.35
N ASN A 47 -14.09 -14.84 -17.65
CA ASN A 47 -13.46 -14.06 -16.61
C ASN A 47 -13.06 -12.68 -17.16
N PRO A 48 -13.41 -11.57 -16.48
CA PRO A 48 -13.09 -10.24 -16.97
C PRO A 48 -11.57 -10.08 -17.13
N SER A 49 -11.14 -9.20 -18.02
CA SER A 49 -9.71 -8.90 -18.18
C SER A 49 -9.18 -8.13 -16.97
N VAL A 50 -7.91 -8.36 -16.63
CA VAL A 50 -7.21 -7.66 -15.56
C VAL A 50 -6.00 -6.97 -16.18
N ARG A 51 -5.85 -5.67 -15.90
CA ARG A 51 -4.76 -4.85 -16.43
C ARG A 51 -3.55 -4.99 -15.52
N VAL A 52 -2.40 -5.45 -16.02
CA VAL A 52 -1.20 -5.59 -15.18
C VAL A 52 -0.37 -4.32 -15.16
N LEU A 53 -0.02 -3.81 -16.34
CA LEU A 53 0.98 -2.74 -16.48
C LEU A 53 0.53 -1.44 -15.80
N GLY A 54 -0.69 -0.99 -16.06
CA GLY A 54 -1.21 0.27 -15.52
C GLY A 54 -1.24 0.31 -13.99
N PRO A 55 -1.89 -0.67 -13.31
CA PRO A 55 -1.87 -0.79 -11.85
C PRO A 55 -0.46 -0.92 -11.26
N THR A 56 0.44 -1.66 -11.91
CA THR A 56 1.83 -1.84 -11.45
C THR A 56 2.61 -0.52 -11.49
N VAL A 57 2.61 0.17 -12.62
CA VAL A 57 3.28 1.47 -12.76
C VAL A 57 2.70 2.47 -11.75
N TRP A 58 1.37 2.52 -11.63
CA TRP A 58 0.70 3.39 -10.67
C TRP A 58 1.14 3.10 -9.23
N ALA A 59 1.18 1.83 -8.83
CA ALA A 59 1.60 1.43 -7.49
C ALA A 59 3.05 1.80 -7.19
N LEU A 60 3.97 1.55 -8.13
CA LEU A 60 5.38 1.89 -7.98
C LEU A 60 5.61 3.41 -7.90
N THR A 61 4.89 4.19 -8.72
CA THR A 61 4.94 5.65 -8.65
C THR A 61 4.42 6.14 -7.30
N VAL A 62 3.26 5.66 -6.84
CA VAL A 62 2.67 6.10 -5.58
C VAL A 62 3.52 5.68 -4.38
N ALA A 63 4.04 4.45 -4.35
CA ALA A 63 4.98 4.00 -3.31
C ALA A 63 6.23 4.89 -3.27
N SER A 64 6.80 5.23 -4.43
CA SER A 64 7.95 6.12 -4.52
C SER A 64 7.64 7.53 -4.02
N THR A 65 6.46 8.07 -4.38
CA THR A 65 5.99 9.38 -3.91
C THR A 65 5.76 9.40 -2.40
N ILE A 66 5.17 8.34 -1.84
CA ILE A 66 4.99 8.19 -0.39
C ILE A 66 6.36 8.20 0.30
N TYR A 67 7.28 7.36 -0.16
CA TYR A 67 8.63 7.27 0.40
C TYR A 67 9.37 8.60 0.36
N MET A 68 9.41 9.24 -0.81
CA MET A 68 10.09 10.53 -0.97
C MET A 68 9.39 11.65 -0.21
N GLY A 69 8.06 11.65 -0.14
CA GLY A 69 7.29 12.63 0.63
C GLY A 69 7.59 12.56 2.12
N CYS A 70 7.54 11.35 2.70
CA CYS A 70 7.89 11.12 4.10
C CYS A 70 9.36 11.45 4.39
N ALA A 71 10.28 11.05 3.50
CA ALA A 71 11.71 11.36 3.65
C ALA A 71 11.97 12.88 3.57
N THR A 72 11.27 13.59 2.69
CA THR A 72 11.34 15.05 2.58
C THR A 72 10.83 15.72 3.86
N TYR A 73 9.68 15.29 4.36
CA TYR A 73 9.10 15.83 5.59
C TYR A 73 10.03 15.65 6.79
N GLU A 74 10.57 14.45 7.00
CA GLU A 74 11.49 14.21 8.13
C GLU A 74 12.82 14.97 7.96
N SER A 75 13.41 14.96 6.75
CA SER A 75 14.63 15.73 6.50
C SER A 75 14.43 17.24 6.71
N TYR A 76 13.25 17.77 6.40
CA TYR A 76 12.90 19.16 6.68
C TYR A 76 12.82 19.43 8.18
N GLN A 77 12.10 18.59 8.93
CA GLN A 77 12.00 18.70 10.38
C GLN A 77 13.38 18.63 11.06
N ASP A 78 14.20 17.66 10.65
CA ASP A 78 15.56 17.50 11.14
C ASP A 78 16.41 18.76 10.85
N ALA A 79 16.31 19.34 9.64
CA ALA A 79 17.05 20.55 9.30
C ALA A 79 16.63 21.76 10.14
N GLN A 80 15.32 21.96 10.36
CA GLN A 80 14.82 23.06 11.20
C GLN A 80 15.26 22.90 12.66
N GLN A 81 15.20 21.68 13.20
CA GLN A 81 15.62 21.41 14.57
C GLN A 81 17.13 21.54 14.75
N PHE A 82 17.92 21.19 13.73
CA PHE A 82 19.37 21.39 13.75
C PHE A 82 19.71 22.88 13.81
N LYS A 83 19.12 23.70 12.91
CA LYS A 83 19.30 25.16 12.89
C LYS A 83 18.90 25.84 14.20
N SER A 84 17.89 25.32 14.89
CA SER A 84 17.44 25.90 16.16
C SER A 84 18.38 25.60 17.33
N ARG A 85 19.36 24.69 17.17
CA ARG A 85 20.25 24.21 18.25
C ARG A 85 21.72 24.44 17.97
N VAL A 86 22.09 24.48 16.70
CA VAL A 86 23.46 24.68 16.24
C VAL A 86 23.49 26.01 15.49
N HIS A 87 24.01 27.03 16.16
CA HIS A 87 24.11 28.38 15.62
C HIS A 87 25.30 28.56 14.67
N ASP A 88 26.35 27.75 14.83
CA ASP A 88 27.59 27.79 14.04
C ASP A 88 27.89 26.43 13.40
N GLY A 89 28.07 26.41 12.08
CA GLY A 89 28.48 25.22 11.31
C GLY A 89 27.68 25.00 10.02
N PRO A 90 28.21 24.21 9.07
CA PRO A 90 27.54 23.97 7.80
C PRO A 90 26.33 23.05 7.99
N VAL A 91 25.13 23.53 7.61
CA VAL A 91 23.92 22.70 7.56
C VAL A 91 24.06 21.70 6.42
N THR A 92 24.42 20.48 6.78
CA THR A 92 24.62 19.34 5.88
C THR A 92 23.91 18.12 6.44
N TYR A 93 23.50 17.21 5.56
CA TYR A 93 22.85 15.97 5.97
C TYR A 93 23.72 15.19 6.97
N ASP A 94 25.03 15.13 6.74
CA ASP A 94 25.95 14.34 7.57
C ASP A 94 26.14 14.96 8.95
N ALA A 95 26.18 16.28 9.06
CA ALA A 95 26.23 16.96 10.36
C ALA A 95 24.94 16.71 11.17
N ILE A 96 23.79 16.67 10.50
CA ILE A 96 22.49 16.36 11.11
C ILE A 96 22.44 14.89 11.55
N ASP A 97 22.77 13.94 10.68
CA ASP A 97 22.77 12.50 10.99
C ASP A 97 23.76 12.18 12.12
N ALA A 98 24.95 12.80 12.10
CA ALA A 98 25.93 12.69 13.18
C ALA A 98 25.40 13.25 14.51
N ALA A 99 24.69 14.38 14.50
CA ALA A 99 24.11 14.96 15.71
C ALA A 99 22.96 14.12 16.31
N LYS A 100 22.23 13.36 15.47
CA LYS A 100 21.21 12.40 15.90
C LYS A 100 21.83 11.13 16.50
N THR A 101 22.95 10.67 15.93
CA THR A 101 23.57 9.37 16.29
C THR A 101 24.70 9.46 17.31
N SER A 102 25.38 10.61 17.42
CA SER A 102 26.55 10.77 18.26
C SER A 102 26.59 12.15 18.95
N GLY A 103 26.67 12.15 20.29
CA GLY A 103 27.11 13.32 21.06
C GLY A 103 26.07 13.98 21.99
N ARG A 104 26.43 15.20 22.40
CA ARG A 104 25.81 16.03 23.47
C ARG A 104 24.33 16.38 23.25
N LEU A 105 23.84 16.21 22.01
CA LEU A 105 22.46 16.49 21.62
C LEU A 105 21.60 15.23 21.43
N ALA A 106 22.17 14.02 21.31
CA ALA A 106 21.40 12.81 21.01
C ALA A 106 20.23 12.60 22.02
N GLY A 107 20.51 12.75 23.32
CA GLY A 107 19.49 12.68 24.37
C GLY A 107 18.51 13.86 24.40
N SER A 108 18.77 14.98 23.74
CA SER A 108 17.82 16.09 23.58
C SER A 108 17.03 16.01 22.27
N TRP A 109 17.52 15.29 21.26
CA TRP A 109 16.74 14.89 20.07
C TRP A 109 15.69 13.85 20.46
N GLN A 110 16.11 12.82 21.19
CA GLN A 110 15.23 11.74 21.68
C GLN A 110 14.13 12.28 22.61
N ARG A 111 14.46 13.11 23.61
CA ARG A 111 13.48 13.76 24.50
C ARG A 111 12.47 14.68 23.82
N ARG A 112 12.75 15.19 22.62
CA ARG A 112 11.82 16.06 21.88
C ARG A 112 11.12 15.34 20.73
N GLU A 113 11.59 14.20 20.24
CA GLU A 113 10.70 13.27 19.52
C GLU A 113 9.57 12.79 20.44
N ASP A 114 9.85 12.70 21.74
CA ASP A 114 8.83 12.43 22.78
C ASP A 114 7.99 13.67 23.17
N ALA A 115 8.48 14.90 22.95
CA ALA A 115 7.83 16.16 23.38
C ALA A 115 7.29 17.09 22.26
N SER A 116 7.72 16.93 21.01
CA SER A 116 7.19 17.67 19.84
C SER A 116 5.81 17.18 19.40
N SER A 117 5.24 16.21 20.13
CA SER A 117 3.85 15.76 20.10
C SER A 117 2.86 16.79 20.70
N GLU A 118 3.29 18.01 21.03
CA GLU A 118 2.46 19.08 21.57
C GLU A 118 1.54 19.69 20.48
N SER A 119 0.49 18.94 20.13
CA SER A 119 -0.74 19.38 19.48
C SER A 119 -1.89 19.33 20.53
N PRO A 120 -2.94 20.17 20.47
CA PRO A 120 -3.67 20.72 21.63
C PRO A 120 -4.52 19.78 22.52
N SER A 121 -4.29 18.46 22.54
CA SER A 121 -5.03 17.56 23.43
C SER A 121 -4.11 16.70 24.28
N THR A 122 -4.38 16.72 25.59
CA THR A 122 -3.68 16.02 26.68
C THR A 122 -3.61 14.49 26.56
N LEU A 123 -4.21 13.90 25.52
CA LEU A 123 -4.20 12.46 25.25
C LEU A 123 -2.96 11.99 24.48
N TRP A 124 -2.23 12.90 23.82
CA TRP A 124 -1.07 12.58 22.96
C TRP A 124 0.26 13.11 23.50
N SER A 125 0.24 13.81 24.63
CA SER A 125 1.44 14.33 25.29
C SER A 125 2.30 13.17 25.80
N GLY A 126 3.35 12.80 25.06
CA GLY A 126 4.30 11.74 25.42
C GLY A 126 4.37 10.56 24.45
N ALA A 127 3.62 10.57 23.34
CA ALA A 127 3.77 9.56 22.29
C ALA A 127 4.90 9.95 21.33
N SER A 128 5.85 9.03 21.10
CA SER A 128 6.85 9.18 20.03
C SER A 128 6.21 9.49 18.66
N SER A 129 6.98 10.06 17.74
CA SER A 129 6.55 10.30 16.35
C SER A 129 5.92 9.05 15.72
N ALA A 130 6.54 7.87 15.87
CA ALA A 130 5.96 6.61 15.40
C ALA A 130 4.69 6.18 16.16
N GLY A 131 4.58 6.43 17.46
CA GLY A 131 3.34 6.21 18.21
C GLY A 131 2.18 7.05 17.65
N THR A 132 2.45 8.32 17.35
CA THR A 132 1.49 9.23 16.72
C THR A 132 1.10 8.74 15.32
N THR A 133 2.06 8.26 14.53
CA THR A 133 1.78 7.66 13.22
C THR A 133 0.89 6.42 13.31
N LEU A 134 1.16 5.50 14.23
CA LEU A 134 0.35 4.29 14.43
C LEU A 134 -1.08 4.64 14.83
N ALA A 135 -1.23 5.62 15.73
CA ALA A 135 -2.54 6.12 16.12
C ALA A 135 -3.28 6.81 14.97
N ALA A 136 -2.58 7.61 14.16
CA ALA A 136 -3.16 8.22 12.97
C ALA A 136 -3.62 7.16 11.96
N ILE A 137 -2.83 6.10 11.74
CA ILE A 137 -3.23 4.94 10.93
C ILE A 137 -4.49 4.31 11.50
N GLY A 138 -4.54 4.03 12.81
CA GLY A 138 -5.72 3.47 13.47
C GLY A 138 -6.97 4.35 13.29
N ALA A 139 -6.84 5.65 13.52
CA ALA A 139 -7.91 6.63 13.33
C ALA A 139 -8.39 6.70 11.88
N LEU A 140 -7.47 6.66 10.90
CA LEU A 140 -7.80 6.64 9.48
C LEU A 140 -8.57 5.36 9.10
N ASN A 141 -8.23 4.21 9.66
CA ASN A 141 -8.97 2.96 9.44
C ASN A 141 -10.39 3.03 10.01
N ILE A 142 -10.57 3.60 11.20
CA ILE A 142 -11.88 3.81 11.82
C ILE A 142 -12.72 4.80 10.98
N ALA A 143 -12.11 5.92 10.57
CA ALA A 143 -12.77 6.92 9.74
C ALA A 143 -13.18 6.35 8.38
N ALA A 144 -12.26 5.65 7.69
CA ALA A 144 -12.55 4.98 6.43
C ALA A 144 -13.68 3.95 6.58
N PHE A 145 -13.67 3.19 7.68
CA PHE A 145 -14.74 2.24 8.03
C PHE A 145 -16.10 2.92 8.22
N GLY A 146 -16.15 4.13 8.78
CA GLY A 146 -17.36 4.94 8.85
C GLY A 146 -17.81 5.42 7.47
N VAL A 147 -16.90 6.00 6.69
CA VAL A 147 -17.21 6.59 5.36
C VAL A 147 -17.72 5.53 4.38
N GLN A 148 -17.13 4.34 4.33
CA GLN A 148 -17.57 3.27 3.42
C GLN A 148 -19.01 2.80 3.68
N ARG A 149 -19.61 3.12 4.84
CA ARG A 149 -20.99 2.74 5.18
C ARG A 149 -22.04 3.74 4.72
N LEU A 150 -21.61 4.90 4.24
CA LEU A 150 -22.51 5.95 3.75
C LEU A 150 -23.20 5.55 2.44
N SER A 151 -22.54 4.78 1.57
CA SER A 151 -23.12 4.29 0.32
C SER A 151 -22.33 3.11 -0.26
N PRO A 152 -22.94 2.30 -1.16
CA PRO A 152 -22.21 1.29 -1.92
C PRO A 152 -21.04 1.88 -2.72
N GLU A 153 -21.19 3.10 -3.23
CA GLU A 153 -20.10 3.78 -3.93
C GLU A 153 -18.93 4.09 -3.00
N ALA A 154 -19.20 4.59 -1.79
CA ALA A 154 -18.17 4.84 -0.79
C ALA A 154 -17.43 3.55 -0.43
N PHE A 155 -18.14 2.43 -0.25
CA PHE A 155 -17.53 1.11 -0.07
C PHE A 155 -16.57 0.74 -1.20
N MET A 156 -16.99 0.96 -2.45
CA MET A 156 -16.17 0.67 -3.63
C MET A 156 -14.98 1.64 -3.82
N ARG A 157 -14.92 2.76 -3.10
CA ARG A 157 -13.73 3.63 -3.05
C ARG A 157 -12.68 3.13 -2.05
N PHE A 158 -13.06 2.26 -1.11
CA PHE A 158 -12.17 1.59 -0.15
C PHE A 158 -12.07 0.08 -0.42
N SER A 159 -12.42 -0.36 -1.63
CA SER A 159 -12.31 -1.77 -2.05
C SER A 159 -11.65 -1.86 -3.41
N HIS A 160 -10.63 -2.70 -3.52
CA HIS A 160 -9.94 -2.93 -4.78
C HIS A 160 -10.61 -4.06 -5.57
N VAL A 161 -10.95 -3.79 -6.83
CA VAL A 161 -11.44 -4.82 -7.77
C VAL A 161 -10.43 -4.93 -8.91
N PRO A 162 -9.79 -6.10 -9.13
CA PRO A 162 -8.76 -6.25 -10.15
C PRO A 162 -9.23 -5.96 -11.59
N ALA A 163 -10.48 -6.31 -11.91
CA ALA A 163 -11.11 -6.00 -13.20
C ALA A 163 -11.52 -4.53 -13.35
N SER A 164 -11.48 -3.73 -12.27
CA SER A 164 -11.83 -2.32 -12.30
C SER A 164 -10.68 -1.46 -12.80
N ALA A 165 -11.01 -0.31 -13.38
CA ALA A 165 -10.03 0.63 -13.86
C ALA A 165 -9.41 1.54 -12.76
N ARG A 166 -9.86 1.40 -11.51
CA ARG A 166 -9.59 2.35 -10.41
C ARG A 166 -8.30 2.02 -9.65
N ASN A 167 -7.14 2.40 -10.20
CA ASN A 167 -5.85 2.11 -9.58
C ASN A 167 -5.70 2.68 -8.16
N PHE A 168 -6.32 3.83 -7.85
CA PHE A 168 -6.26 4.42 -6.50
C PHE A 168 -6.76 3.50 -5.39
N THR A 169 -7.65 2.56 -5.73
CA THR A 169 -8.16 1.58 -4.77
C THR A 169 -7.10 0.59 -4.30
N LEU A 170 -5.96 0.46 -4.98
CA LEU A 170 -4.82 -0.30 -4.46
C LEU A 170 -4.29 0.27 -3.13
N LEU A 171 -4.32 1.61 -2.98
CA LEU A 171 -3.93 2.27 -1.73
C LEU A 171 -5.10 2.35 -0.75
N THR A 172 -6.25 2.86 -1.18
CA THR A 172 -7.37 3.13 -0.26
C THR A 172 -7.99 1.84 0.29
N SER A 173 -7.88 0.71 -0.42
CA SER A 173 -8.35 -0.58 0.11
C SER A 173 -7.61 -1.06 1.36
N ALA A 174 -6.40 -0.57 1.62
CA ALA A 174 -5.67 -0.82 2.86
C ALA A 174 -6.35 -0.18 4.09
N PHE A 175 -7.38 0.65 3.91
CA PHE A 175 -8.14 1.28 4.98
C PHE A 175 -9.60 0.78 5.09
N GLY A 176 -10.11 0.11 4.05
CA GLY A 176 -11.46 -0.44 4.04
C GLY A 176 -11.57 -1.72 4.87
N HIS A 177 -12.75 -1.98 5.46
CA HIS A 177 -12.98 -3.22 6.22
C HIS A 177 -14.37 -3.81 5.98
N GLY A 178 -14.46 -5.12 5.73
CA GLY A 178 -15.74 -5.79 5.50
C GLY A 178 -16.70 -5.81 6.69
N GLY A 179 -16.22 -5.65 7.93
CA GLY A 179 -17.04 -5.73 9.13
C GLY A 179 -16.31 -5.29 10.39
N VAL A 180 -17.05 -5.17 11.51
CA VAL A 180 -16.50 -4.72 12.79
C VAL A 180 -15.43 -5.68 13.31
N LEU A 181 -15.67 -6.99 13.24
CA LEU A 181 -14.68 -7.98 13.67
C LEU A 181 -13.39 -7.90 12.85
N HIS A 182 -13.50 -7.71 11.53
CA HIS A 182 -12.33 -7.54 10.65
C HIS A 182 -11.53 -6.30 11.03
N LEU A 183 -12.20 -5.16 11.29
CA LEU A 183 -11.54 -3.96 11.81
C LEU A 183 -10.89 -4.20 13.17
N ALA A 184 -11.60 -4.83 14.11
CA ALA A 184 -11.11 -5.08 15.45
C ALA A 184 -9.85 -5.96 15.45
N ILE A 185 -9.83 -7.04 14.67
CA ILE A 185 -8.66 -7.92 14.56
C ILE A 185 -7.47 -7.17 13.95
N ASN A 186 -7.68 -6.37 12.90
CA ASN A 186 -6.61 -5.59 12.28
C ASN A 186 -6.05 -4.55 13.25
N MET A 187 -6.90 -3.81 13.96
CA MET A 187 -6.45 -2.80 14.92
C MET A 187 -5.78 -3.44 16.14
N TYR A 188 -6.25 -4.60 16.59
CA TYR A 188 -5.59 -5.40 17.61
C TYR A 188 -4.19 -5.85 17.18
N ALA A 189 -4.04 -6.39 15.97
CA ALA A 189 -2.74 -6.80 15.45
C ALA A 189 -1.79 -5.58 15.30
N LEU A 190 -2.28 -4.47 14.75
CA LEU A 190 -1.49 -3.23 14.63
C LEU A 190 -1.03 -2.71 16.00
N ALA A 191 -1.90 -2.76 17.02
CA ALA A 191 -1.55 -2.34 18.38
C ALA A 191 -0.50 -3.25 19.05
N ASN A 192 -0.48 -4.54 18.73
CA ASN A 192 0.49 -5.48 19.29
C ASN A 192 1.85 -5.42 18.58
N PHE A 193 1.88 -5.35 17.25
CA PHE A 193 3.13 -5.44 16.47
C PHE A 193 3.71 -4.09 16.06
N GLY A 194 2.87 -3.05 15.93
CA GLY A 194 3.29 -1.72 15.53
C GLY A 194 4.28 -1.08 16.50
N PRO A 195 3.96 -0.90 17.79
CA PRO A 195 4.84 -0.26 18.76
C PRO A 195 6.22 -0.93 18.96
N PRO A 196 6.34 -2.27 19.06
CA PRO A 196 7.66 -2.89 19.13
C PRO A 196 8.44 -2.76 17.82
N LEU A 197 7.79 -2.86 16.66
CA LEU A 197 8.47 -2.62 15.37
C LEU A 197 8.98 -1.18 15.27
N ALA A 198 8.17 -0.19 15.65
CA ALA A 198 8.53 1.21 15.64
C ALA A 198 9.83 1.47 16.42
N ARG A 199 10.01 0.83 17.58
CA ARG A 199 11.21 0.95 18.43
C ARG A 199 12.41 0.12 17.96
N SER A 200 12.26 -0.69 16.91
CA SER A 200 13.36 -1.52 16.41
C SER A 200 14.50 -0.66 15.87
N ARG A 201 15.69 -1.25 15.73
CA ARG A 201 16.86 -0.59 15.11
C ARG A 201 16.62 -0.12 13.67
N THR A 202 15.63 -0.71 13.00
CA THR A 202 15.23 -0.36 11.63
C THR A 202 14.52 0.99 11.60
N PHE A 203 13.59 1.23 12.52
CA PHE A 203 12.70 2.41 12.48
C PHE A 203 13.05 3.50 13.50
N GLU A 204 13.72 3.16 14.61
CA GLU A 204 14.20 4.11 15.64
C GLU A 204 13.14 5.13 16.10
N SER A 205 11.89 4.68 16.21
CA SER A 205 10.73 5.51 16.56
C SER A 205 10.41 6.65 15.57
N SER A 206 10.99 6.64 14.38
CA SER A 206 10.63 7.55 13.29
C SER A 206 9.23 7.25 12.76
N GLY A 207 8.31 8.20 12.93
CA GLY A 207 6.97 8.11 12.39
C GLY A 207 6.91 8.25 10.87
N SER A 208 7.78 9.06 10.28
CA SER A 208 7.79 9.23 8.83
C SER A 208 8.35 8.01 8.11
N HIS A 209 9.39 7.39 8.67
CA HIS A 209 9.92 6.11 8.17
C HIS A 209 8.88 5.00 8.29
N LEU A 210 8.20 4.90 9.44
CA LEU A 210 7.16 3.91 9.67
C LEU A 210 5.95 4.12 8.74
N ALA A 211 5.51 5.37 8.54
CA ALA A 211 4.44 5.71 7.60
C ALA A 211 4.81 5.33 6.16
N ALA A 212 6.02 5.69 5.72
CA ALA A 212 6.52 5.36 4.38
C ALA A 212 6.50 3.84 4.14
N PHE A 213 7.01 3.08 5.11
CA PHE A 213 7.02 1.63 5.09
C PHE A 213 5.59 1.06 5.07
N TYR A 214 4.75 1.42 6.03
CA TYR A 214 3.40 0.85 6.19
C TYR A 214 2.53 1.07 4.95
N LEU A 215 2.49 2.32 4.46
CA LEU A 215 1.64 2.69 3.32
C LEU A 215 2.15 2.06 2.01
N SER A 216 3.46 2.05 1.80
CA SER A 216 4.03 1.48 0.57
C SER A 216 3.96 -0.04 0.57
N ALA A 217 4.24 -0.70 1.70
CA ALA A 217 4.13 -2.15 1.81
C ALA A 217 2.66 -2.61 1.71
N GLY A 218 1.72 -1.87 2.30
CA GLY A 218 0.28 -2.10 2.12
C GLY A 218 -0.16 -1.97 0.66
N LEU A 219 0.35 -0.95 -0.05
CA LEU A 219 0.10 -0.79 -1.48
C LEU A 219 0.67 -1.96 -2.32
N LEU A 220 1.89 -2.40 -2.01
CA LEU A 220 2.51 -3.56 -2.68
C LEU A 220 1.81 -4.88 -2.34
N ALA A 221 1.25 -5.01 -1.13
CA ALA A 221 0.39 -6.13 -0.77
C ALA A 221 -0.89 -6.15 -1.61
N SER A 222 -1.59 -5.02 -1.75
CA SER A 222 -2.75 -4.89 -2.64
C SER A 222 -2.40 -5.22 -4.09
N LEU A 223 -1.22 -4.77 -4.57
CA LEU A 223 -0.72 -5.13 -5.90
C LEU A 223 -0.45 -6.64 -6.01
N SER A 224 0.09 -7.28 -4.99
CA SER A 224 0.35 -8.73 -4.99
C SER A 224 -0.97 -9.51 -5.13
N GLN A 225 -2.02 -9.11 -4.42
CA GLN A 225 -3.37 -9.68 -4.60
C GLN A 225 -3.94 -9.42 -5.99
N HIS A 226 -3.72 -8.22 -6.56
CA HIS A 226 -4.13 -7.90 -7.92
C HIS A 226 -3.47 -8.84 -8.94
N LEU A 227 -2.14 -9.01 -8.86
CA LEU A 227 -1.35 -9.86 -9.76
C LEU A 227 -1.71 -11.34 -9.62
N ASN A 228 -2.04 -11.79 -8.40
CA ASN A 228 -2.50 -13.16 -8.16
C ASN A 228 -3.74 -13.53 -9.01
N THR A 229 -4.59 -12.54 -9.33
CA THR A 229 -5.77 -12.74 -10.20
C THR A 229 -5.46 -12.90 -11.69
N VAL A 230 -4.19 -12.69 -12.06
CA VAL A 230 -3.66 -12.92 -13.41
C VAL A 230 -2.95 -14.27 -13.45
N TRP A 231 -2.04 -14.48 -12.50
CA TRP A 231 -1.31 -15.73 -12.29
C TRP A 231 -0.95 -15.88 -10.81
N PRO A 232 -1.07 -17.09 -10.23
CA PRO A 232 -1.56 -18.32 -10.85
C PRO A 232 -3.08 -18.43 -10.91
N LYS A 233 -3.82 -17.64 -10.13
CA LYS A 233 -5.22 -17.92 -9.83
C LYS A 233 -6.16 -16.90 -10.46
N LYS A 234 -6.75 -17.23 -11.62
CA LYS A 234 -7.65 -16.32 -12.36
C LYS A 234 -9.02 -16.05 -11.71
N SER A 235 -9.31 -16.62 -10.54
CA SER A 235 -10.56 -16.38 -9.81
C SER A 235 -10.55 -15.03 -9.09
N GLY A 236 -11.72 -14.49 -8.79
CA GLY A 236 -11.84 -13.30 -7.93
C GLY A 236 -11.56 -11.97 -8.62
N ARG A 237 -11.42 -11.95 -9.96
CA ARG A 237 -11.13 -10.72 -10.73
C ARG A 237 -12.20 -9.62 -10.58
N GLY A 238 -13.45 -10.02 -10.37
CA GLY A 238 -14.57 -9.11 -10.09
C GLY A 238 -14.91 -8.99 -8.61
N VAL A 239 -14.17 -9.66 -7.72
CA VAL A 239 -14.47 -9.69 -6.28
C VAL A 239 -13.71 -8.55 -5.60
N PRO A 240 -14.40 -7.63 -4.91
CA PRO A 240 -13.74 -6.58 -4.16
C PRO A 240 -12.92 -7.15 -2.99
N SER A 241 -11.70 -6.64 -2.81
CA SER A 241 -10.82 -6.92 -1.67
C SER A 241 -10.49 -5.65 -0.91
N LEU A 242 -10.50 -5.71 0.42
CA LEU A 242 -10.23 -4.60 1.32
C LEU A 242 -9.72 -5.12 2.67
N GLY A 243 -8.90 -4.34 3.35
CA GLY A 243 -8.37 -4.66 4.67
C GLY A 243 -6.98 -4.08 4.89
N ALA A 244 -6.71 -3.62 6.11
CA ALA A 244 -5.36 -3.24 6.55
C ALA A 244 -4.39 -4.43 6.68
N SER A 245 -4.92 -5.66 6.62
CA SER A 245 -4.17 -6.88 6.89
C SER A 245 -2.90 -7.02 6.03
N GLY A 246 -2.92 -6.66 4.75
CA GLY A 246 -1.71 -6.69 3.90
C GLY A 246 -0.56 -5.83 4.46
N ALA A 247 -0.85 -4.62 4.93
CA ALA A 247 0.13 -3.74 5.57
C ALA A 247 0.56 -4.27 6.95
N ILE A 248 -0.38 -4.83 7.71
CA ILE A 248 -0.10 -5.45 9.02
C ILE A 248 0.77 -6.70 8.87
N TYR A 249 0.60 -7.49 7.81
CA TYR A 249 1.49 -8.61 7.51
C TYR A 249 2.90 -8.11 7.17
N ALA A 250 3.05 -6.95 6.54
CA ALA A 250 4.37 -6.33 6.38
C ALA A 250 4.98 -5.92 7.73
N VAL A 251 4.18 -5.31 8.62
CA VAL A 251 4.60 -5.03 10.01
C VAL A 251 5.03 -6.33 10.72
N LEU A 252 4.26 -7.40 10.58
CA LEU A 252 4.55 -8.70 11.18
C LEU A 252 5.86 -9.31 10.63
N GLY A 253 6.06 -9.30 9.31
CA GLY A 253 7.28 -9.82 8.67
C GLY A 253 8.53 -9.05 9.08
N ALA A 254 8.44 -7.72 9.14
CA ALA A 254 9.53 -6.87 9.62
C ALA A 254 9.80 -7.06 11.13
N TRP A 255 8.74 -7.20 11.93
CA TRP A 255 8.83 -7.44 13.37
C TRP A 255 9.48 -8.79 13.67
N ALA A 256 9.07 -9.85 12.98
CA ALA A 256 9.59 -11.20 13.18
C ALA A 256 11.09 -11.30 12.91
N LEU A 257 11.60 -10.62 11.87
CA LEU A 257 13.04 -10.55 11.63
C LEU A 257 13.79 -9.62 12.58
N SER A 258 13.13 -8.59 13.10
CA SER A 258 13.73 -7.68 14.08
C SER A 258 13.84 -8.31 15.47
N TYR A 259 12.94 -9.26 15.79
CA TYR A 259 12.83 -9.90 17.09
C TYR A 259 12.56 -11.42 16.96
N PRO A 260 13.50 -12.20 16.41
CA PRO A 260 13.27 -13.61 16.04
C PRO A 260 12.86 -14.51 17.21
N ASP A 261 13.37 -14.23 18.41
CA ASP A 261 13.11 -15.01 19.62
C ASP A 261 11.84 -14.58 20.37
N SER A 262 11.20 -13.49 19.95
CA SER A 262 9.94 -13.04 20.56
C SER A 262 8.83 -14.05 20.28
N ARG A 263 8.01 -14.32 21.28
CA ARG A 263 6.94 -15.32 21.18
C ARG A 263 5.65 -14.69 20.69
N ILE A 264 5.03 -15.31 19.70
CA ILE A 264 3.71 -14.94 19.17
C ILE A 264 2.70 -16.05 19.42
N GLY A 265 1.54 -15.68 19.96
CA GLY A 265 0.37 -16.56 20.05
C GLY A 265 -0.50 -16.41 18.80
N ILE A 266 -1.01 -17.52 18.28
CA ILE A 266 -2.02 -17.49 17.22
C ILE A 266 -3.39 -17.45 17.90
N ILE A 267 -4.22 -16.48 17.53
CA ILE A 267 -5.56 -16.31 18.11
C ILE A 267 -6.32 -17.64 17.99
N LEU A 268 -6.83 -18.15 19.12
CA LEU A 268 -7.55 -19.43 19.29
C LEU A 268 -6.70 -20.71 19.32
N LEU A 269 -5.38 -20.66 19.15
CA LEU A 269 -4.51 -21.83 19.36
C LEU A 269 -3.79 -21.73 20.71
N PRO A 270 -3.79 -22.80 21.53
CA PRO A 270 -3.06 -22.80 22.79
C PRO A 270 -1.55 -22.76 22.52
N GLY A 271 -0.84 -21.96 23.31
CA GLY A 271 0.62 -21.83 23.24
C GLY A 271 1.10 -20.62 22.45
N SER A 272 2.40 -20.56 22.24
CA SER A 272 3.08 -19.53 21.46
C SER A 272 4.29 -20.14 20.76
N LEU A 273 4.68 -19.56 19.64
CA LEU A 273 5.85 -19.97 18.87
C LEU A 273 6.85 -18.81 18.80
N PRO A 274 8.16 -19.09 18.70
CA PRO A 274 9.14 -18.09 18.29
C PRO A 274 8.73 -17.40 16.97
N ALA A 275 9.02 -16.11 16.83
CA ALA A 275 8.57 -15.31 15.71
C ALA A 275 9.17 -15.77 14.38
N ASN A 276 10.42 -16.25 14.37
CA ASN A 276 11.05 -16.84 13.19
C ASN A 276 10.31 -18.11 12.70
N GLU A 277 9.93 -19.01 13.61
CA GLU A 277 9.14 -20.20 13.27
C GLU A 277 7.75 -19.83 12.78
N ALA A 278 7.07 -18.92 13.49
CA ALA A 278 5.76 -18.42 13.10
C ALA A 278 5.79 -17.79 11.70
N LEU A 279 6.85 -17.05 11.36
CA LEU A 279 7.04 -16.47 10.03
C LEU A 279 7.03 -17.55 8.93
N TYR A 280 7.73 -18.67 9.13
CA TYR A 280 7.75 -19.78 8.18
C TYR A 280 6.37 -20.45 8.03
N TYR A 281 5.70 -20.73 9.15
CA TYR A 281 4.36 -21.35 9.11
C TYR A 281 3.32 -20.45 8.47
N ILE A 282 3.33 -19.15 8.79
CA ILE A 282 2.44 -18.16 8.19
C ILE A 282 2.73 -18.02 6.70
N ALA A 283 4.00 -17.90 6.30
CA ALA A 283 4.37 -17.82 4.88
C ALA A 283 3.92 -19.06 4.11
N ALA A 284 4.08 -20.26 4.69
CA ALA A 284 3.62 -21.51 4.08
C ALA A 284 2.09 -21.55 3.93
N PHE A 285 1.35 -21.18 4.98
CA PHE A 285 -0.12 -21.10 4.96
C PHE A 285 -0.62 -20.11 3.90
N GLU A 286 -0.06 -18.89 3.86
CA GLU A 286 -0.45 -17.86 2.90
C GLU A 286 -0.07 -18.25 1.46
N THR A 287 1.08 -18.90 1.27
CA THR A 287 1.48 -19.45 -0.04
C THR A 287 0.50 -20.52 -0.51
N TRP A 288 0.17 -21.49 0.35
CA TRP A 288 -0.82 -22.51 0.04
C TRP A 288 -2.18 -21.90 -0.33
N GLY A 289 -2.64 -20.92 0.44
CA GLY A 289 -3.89 -20.21 0.20
C GLY A 289 -3.90 -19.41 -1.11
N ALA A 290 -2.78 -18.77 -1.46
CA ALA A 290 -2.63 -17.99 -2.70
C ALA A 290 -2.62 -18.88 -3.94
N LEU A 291 -1.94 -20.04 -3.88
CA LEU A 291 -1.78 -20.97 -5.01
C LEU A 291 -3.00 -21.88 -5.20
N ILE A 292 -3.51 -22.48 -4.13
CA ILE A 292 -4.54 -23.54 -4.17
C ILE A 292 -5.88 -22.96 -3.68
N GLY A 293 -5.89 -22.40 -2.47
CA GLY A 293 -7.06 -21.82 -1.82
C GLY A 293 -7.95 -22.83 -1.09
N TRP A 294 -8.80 -22.31 -0.20
CA TRP A 294 -9.55 -23.09 0.80
C TRP A 294 -11.06 -22.81 0.78
N GLY A 295 -11.63 -22.43 -0.37
CA GLY A 295 -13.04 -22.03 -0.49
C GLY A 295 -13.39 -20.69 0.20
N ILE A 296 -12.56 -20.23 1.13
CA ILE A 296 -12.63 -18.92 1.80
C ILE A 296 -11.51 -18.03 1.23
N ASN A 297 -11.86 -16.82 0.80
CA ASN A 297 -10.90 -15.88 0.22
C ASN A 297 -10.45 -14.85 1.27
N PHE A 298 -9.35 -15.13 1.96
CA PHE A 298 -8.75 -14.23 2.95
C PHE A 298 -7.86 -13.13 2.35
N GLY A 299 -7.69 -13.08 1.03
CA GLY A 299 -6.70 -12.19 0.41
C GLY A 299 -5.26 -12.68 0.61
N HIS A 300 -5.05 -14.00 0.53
CA HIS A 300 -3.78 -14.65 0.84
C HIS A 300 -2.56 -14.07 0.11
N ALA A 301 -2.72 -13.64 -1.14
CA ALA A 301 -1.62 -13.05 -1.88
C ALA A 301 -1.27 -11.63 -1.39
N ALA A 302 -2.23 -10.87 -0.84
CA ALA A 302 -1.92 -9.63 -0.14
C ALA A 302 -1.15 -9.91 1.16
N HIS A 303 -1.59 -10.88 1.96
CA HIS A 303 -0.89 -11.24 3.19
C HIS A 303 0.54 -11.71 2.92
N LEU A 304 0.72 -12.64 1.98
CA LEU A 304 2.04 -13.13 1.58
C LEU A 304 2.92 -12.01 1.02
N GLY A 305 2.38 -11.18 0.12
CA GLY A 305 3.11 -10.05 -0.47
C GLY A 305 3.55 -9.04 0.58
N GLY A 306 2.67 -8.72 1.53
CA GLY A 306 2.98 -7.87 2.68
C GLY A 306 4.07 -8.48 3.55
N LEU A 307 3.89 -9.73 4.00
CA LEU A 307 4.83 -10.46 4.85
C LEU A 307 6.24 -10.48 4.26
N LEU A 308 6.35 -10.85 2.98
CA LEU A 308 7.61 -10.91 2.27
C LEU A 308 8.22 -9.52 2.06
N ALA A 309 7.41 -8.50 1.76
CA ALA A 309 7.92 -7.13 1.64
C ALA A 309 8.47 -6.62 2.98
N GLY A 310 7.79 -6.91 4.09
CA GLY A 310 8.25 -6.55 5.44
C GLY A 310 9.54 -7.27 5.84
N ALA A 311 9.58 -8.58 5.66
CA ALA A 311 10.77 -9.39 5.91
C ALA A 311 11.95 -8.92 5.03
N ALA A 312 11.73 -8.76 3.72
CA ALA A 312 12.76 -8.27 2.80
C ALA A 312 13.28 -6.88 3.21
N TYR A 313 12.41 -6.00 3.71
CA TYR A 313 12.81 -4.67 4.16
C TYR A 313 13.85 -4.73 5.27
N VAL A 314 13.69 -5.62 6.25
CA VAL A 314 14.65 -5.79 7.35
C VAL A 314 15.87 -6.58 6.89
N GLN A 315 15.66 -7.69 6.18
CA GLN A 315 16.71 -8.58 5.68
C GLN A 315 17.73 -7.85 4.80
N PHE A 316 17.27 -6.93 3.95
CA PHE A 316 18.13 -6.16 3.03
C PHE A 316 18.50 -4.77 3.55
N ASP A 317 18.36 -4.53 4.86
CA ASP A 317 18.75 -3.27 5.51
C ASP A 317 18.10 -2.04 4.85
N GLY A 318 16.78 -2.08 4.74
CA GLY A 318 15.97 -1.01 4.13
C GLY A 318 16.19 0.36 4.79
N LYS A 319 16.60 0.40 6.05
CA LYS A 319 17.00 1.64 6.72
C LYS A 319 18.20 2.29 6.02
N ASN A 320 19.32 1.58 5.89
CA ASN A 320 20.54 2.18 5.34
C ASN A 320 20.57 2.18 3.81
N ARG A 321 19.84 1.26 3.16
CA ARG A 321 19.84 1.11 1.69
C ARG A 321 18.71 1.83 0.97
N LEU A 322 17.60 2.14 1.64
CA LEU A 322 16.47 2.85 1.04
C LEU A 322 16.15 4.15 1.79
N TRP A 323 15.92 4.09 3.10
CA TRP A 323 15.45 5.24 3.87
C TRP A 323 16.48 6.36 4.00
N LYS A 324 17.70 6.07 4.48
CA LYS A 324 18.78 7.07 4.59
C LYS A 324 19.14 7.71 3.23
N PRO A 325 19.31 6.95 2.14
CA PRO A 325 19.53 7.52 0.81
C PRO A 325 18.37 8.43 0.35
N ALA A 326 17.11 8.04 0.58
CA ALA A 326 15.96 8.87 0.23
C ALA A 326 15.96 10.19 1.02
N LYS A 327 16.26 10.14 2.33
CA LYS A 327 16.38 11.34 3.18
C LYS A 327 17.50 12.27 2.72
N ARG A 328 18.68 11.72 2.39
CA ARG A 328 19.82 12.50 1.87
C ARG A 328 19.46 13.15 0.54
N LEU A 329 18.89 12.39 -0.40
CA LEU A 329 18.44 12.92 -1.68
C LEU A 329 17.43 14.07 -1.48
N ALA A 330 16.42 13.88 -0.62
CA ALA A 330 15.44 14.91 -0.32
C ALA A 330 16.07 16.17 0.29
N PHE A 331 17.00 15.99 1.25
CA PHE A 331 17.76 17.09 1.85
C PHE A 331 18.53 17.88 0.78
N ASP A 332 19.27 17.19 -0.10
CA ASP A 332 20.06 17.81 -1.15
C ASP A 332 19.19 18.61 -2.13
N GLN A 333 18.02 18.10 -2.49
CA GLN A 333 17.07 18.84 -3.33
C GLN A 333 16.50 20.07 -2.62
N MET A 334 16.10 19.96 -1.35
CA MET A 334 15.61 21.10 -0.59
C MET A 334 16.67 22.19 -0.44
N LYS A 335 17.94 21.82 -0.23
CA LYS A 335 19.07 22.74 -0.18
C LYS A 335 19.30 23.43 -1.54
N ARG A 336 19.25 22.68 -2.64
CA ARG A 336 19.37 23.24 -4.01
C ARG A 336 18.25 24.24 -4.33
N LEU A 337 17.06 24.01 -3.77
CA LEU A 337 15.88 24.87 -3.96
C LEU A 337 15.79 26.01 -2.93
N ASN A 338 16.78 26.17 -2.04
CA ASN A 338 16.78 27.16 -0.95
C ASN A 338 15.57 27.05 0.00
N VAL A 339 15.04 25.84 0.19
CA VAL A 339 13.96 25.56 1.16
C VAL A 339 14.54 25.41 2.58
N ILE A 340 15.77 24.89 2.67
CA ILE A 340 16.56 24.76 3.90
C ILE A 340 17.96 25.31 3.69
#